data_AF-A0A932YN09-F1
#
_entry.id   AF-A0A932YN09-F1
#
_cell.length_a   1.000
_cell.length_b   1.000
_cell.length_c   1.000
_cell.angle_alpha   90.00
_cell.angle_beta   90.00
_cell.angle_gamma   90.00
#
_symmetry.space_group_name_H-M   'P 1'
#
loop_
_entity.id
_entity.type
_entity.pdbx_description
1 polymer ?
#
loop_
_entity_poly.entity_id
_entity_poly.type
_entity_poly.pdbx_seq_one_letter_code
_entity_poly.pdbx_strand_id
1 'polypeptide(L)'
;MQGQRNGYIAVTSALIISGIVFVLIFALGTTSYFGRFNILHSRLKAQSRALAESCVQIALLKFAEDDEYAGNETVAIDGNTCDILPLIVNGTQRTIQTKAEYKGTFTSLNVALDSDTFELLNWEEVASF
;
A
#
# COMPACT_ATOMS: atom_id res chain seq x y z
N MET A 1 -40.19 -5.46 -56.35
CA MET A 1 -39.32 -4.63 -55.48
C MET A 1 -39.50 -4.99 -53.98
N GLN A 2 -39.49 -6.28 -53.62
CA GLN A 2 -39.85 -6.73 -52.26
C GLN A 2 -38.64 -7.03 -51.34
N GLY A 3 -37.42 -7.11 -51.89
CA GLY A 3 -36.19 -7.41 -51.13
C GLY A 3 -35.63 -6.25 -50.27
N GLN A 4 -36.04 -5.00 -50.52
CA GLN A 4 -35.49 -3.83 -49.82
C GLN A 4 -35.99 -3.70 -48.36
N ARG A 5 -37.22 -4.15 -48.05
CA ARG A 5 -37.76 -4.11 -46.67
C ARG A 5 -37.09 -5.10 -45.75
N ASN A 6 -36.79 -6.32 -46.22
CA ASN A 6 -36.16 -7.34 -45.40
C ASN A 6 -34.67 -7.05 -45.15
N GLY A 7 -33.95 -6.47 -46.14
CA GLY A 7 -32.57 -6.04 -45.96
C GLY A 7 -32.42 -4.92 -44.93
N TYR A 8 -33.33 -3.94 -44.94
CA TYR A 8 -33.32 -2.84 -43.97
C TYR A 8 -33.56 -3.33 -42.53
N ILE A 9 -34.47 -4.30 -42.33
CA ILE A 9 -34.72 -4.92 -41.02
C ILE A 9 -33.51 -5.72 -40.52
N ALA A 10 -32.82 -6.44 -41.42
CA ALA A 10 -31.60 -7.16 -41.06
C ALA A 10 -30.45 -6.22 -40.63
N VAL A 11 -30.26 -5.09 -41.32
CA VAL A 11 -29.20 -4.14 -40.99
C VAL A 11 -29.51 -3.40 -39.69
N THR A 12 -30.76 -2.97 -39.49
CA THR A 12 -31.17 -2.28 -38.25
C THR A 12 -31.11 -3.19 -37.02
N SER A 13 -31.51 -4.46 -37.14
CA SER A 13 -31.35 -5.44 -36.06
C SER A 13 -29.88 -5.73 -35.75
N ALA A 14 -29.03 -5.88 -36.76
CA ALA A 14 -27.59 -6.06 -36.57
C ALA A 14 -26.94 -4.86 -35.86
N LEU A 15 -27.36 -3.63 -36.17
CA LEU A 15 -26.91 -2.42 -35.48
C LEU A 15 -27.33 -2.39 -34.01
N ILE A 16 -28.58 -2.76 -33.71
CA ILE A 16 -29.09 -2.83 -32.33
C ILE A 16 -28.31 -3.88 -31.53
N ILE A 17 -28.13 -5.08 -32.09
CA ILE A 17 -27.38 -6.17 -31.44
C ILE A 17 -25.93 -5.75 -31.20
N SER A 18 -25.28 -5.14 -32.19
CA SER A 18 -23.91 -4.64 -32.05
C SER A 18 -23.81 -3.57 -30.96
N GLY A 19 -24.78 -2.65 -30.89
CA GLY A 19 -24.84 -1.65 -29.83
C GLY A 19 -24.92 -2.26 -28.42
N ILE A 20 -25.74 -3.29 -28.24
CA ILE A 20 -25.86 -4.02 -26.97
C ILE A 20 -24.53 -4.70 -26.60
N VAL A 21 -23.87 -5.36 -27.57
CA VAL A 21 -22.58 -6.02 -27.35
C VAL A 21 -21.49 -5.00 -26.97
N PHE A 22 -21.46 -3.83 -27.62
CA PHE A 22 -20.51 -2.77 -27.27
C PHE A 22 -20.66 -2.30 -25.83
N VAL A 23 -21.89 -2.08 -25.36
CA VAL A 23 -22.15 -1.67 -23.97
C VAL A 23 -21.64 -2.71 -22.97
N LEU A 24 -21.85 -4.01 -23.24
CA LEU A 24 -21.36 -5.09 -22.39
C LEU A 24 -19.82 -5.14 -22.35
N ILE A 25 -19.16 -5.02 -23.50
CA ILE A 25 -17.70 -4.99 -23.59
C ILE A 25 -17.14 -3.79 -22.78
N PHE A 26 -17.78 -2.63 -22.89
CA PHE A 26 -17.35 -1.43 -22.17
C PHE A 26 -17.51 -1.58 -20.64
N ALA A 27 -18.63 -2.14 -20.19
CA ALA A 27 -18.89 -2.38 -18.76
C ALA A 27 -17.90 -3.40 -18.17
N LEU A 28 -17.62 -4.49 -18.89
CA LEU A 28 -16.66 -5.51 -18.45
C LEU A 28 -15.21 -5.02 -18.51
N GLY A 29 -14.86 -4.27 -19.56
CA GLY A 29 -13.53 -3.70 -19.76
C GLY A 29 -13.17 -2.72 -18.65
N THR A 30 -14.08 -1.82 -18.29
CA THR A 30 -13.87 -0.86 -17.20
C THR A 30 -13.71 -1.57 -15.85
N THR A 31 -14.59 -2.53 -15.52
CA THR A 31 -14.51 -3.30 -14.27
C THR A 31 -13.19 -4.07 -14.15
N SER A 32 -12.76 -4.74 -15.23
CA SER A 32 -11.51 -5.50 -15.25
C SER A 32 -10.27 -4.60 -15.14
N TYR A 33 -10.31 -3.43 -15.78
CA TYR A 33 -9.26 -2.42 -15.67
C TYR A 33 -9.13 -1.93 -14.22
N PHE A 34 -10.20 -1.40 -13.62
CA PHE A 34 -10.17 -0.88 -12.24
C PHE A 34 -9.81 -1.95 -11.20
N GLY A 35 -10.27 -3.19 -11.37
CA GLY A 35 -9.89 -4.30 -10.49
C GLY A 35 -8.38 -4.53 -10.42
N ARG A 36 -7.66 -4.42 -11.54
CA ARG A 36 -6.21 -4.61 -11.59
C ARG A 36 -5.43 -3.47 -10.90
N PHE A 37 -5.89 -2.23 -11.02
CA PHE A 37 -5.24 -1.11 -10.31
C PHE A 37 -5.38 -1.21 -8.80
N ASN A 38 -6.56 -1.65 -8.33
CA ASN A 38 -6.79 -1.81 -6.90
C ASN A 38 -5.88 -2.90 -6.29
N ILE A 39 -5.69 -4.02 -7.01
CA ILE A 39 -4.78 -5.08 -6.60
C ILE A 39 -3.33 -4.58 -6.54
N LEU A 40 -2.89 -3.80 -7.53
CA LEU A 40 -1.53 -3.25 -7.54
C LEU A 40 -1.29 -2.28 -6.37
N HIS A 41 -2.21 -1.35 -6.13
CA HIS A 41 -2.10 -0.40 -5.01
C HIS A 41 -2.10 -1.11 -3.66
N SER A 42 -2.97 -2.09 -3.47
CA SER A 42 -2.99 -2.91 -2.25
C SER A 42 -1.67 -3.65 -2.04
N ARG A 43 -1.09 -4.21 -3.10
CA ARG A 43 0.19 -4.92 -3.03
C ARG A 43 1.36 -4.00 -2.71
N LEU A 44 1.42 -2.82 -3.33
CA LEU A 44 2.46 -1.83 -3.06
C LEU A 44 2.38 -1.34 -1.62
N LYS A 45 1.17 -1.06 -1.12
CA LYS A 45 0.96 -0.67 0.29
C LYS A 45 1.32 -1.81 1.27
N ALA A 46 0.97 -3.05 0.95
CA ALA A 46 1.36 -4.19 1.77
C ALA A 46 2.89 -4.33 1.84
N GLN A 47 3.59 -4.08 0.72
CA GLN A 47 5.04 -4.18 0.65
C GLN A 47 5.75 -3.02 1.38
N SER A 48 5.27 -1.78 1.24
CA SER A 48 5.80 -0.63 1.99
C SER A 48 5.59 -0.80 3.49
N ARG A 49 4.44 -1.36 3.89
CA ARG A 49 4.17 -1.70 5.29
C ARG A 49 5.13 -2.77 5.81
N ALA A 50 5.31 -3.88 5.10
CA ALA A 50 6.25 -4.93 5.52
C ALA A 50 7.69 -4.40 5.66
N LEU A 51 8.11 -3.47 4.79
CA LEU A 51 9.38 -2.78 4.90
C LEU A 51 9.45 -1.93 6.17
N ALA A 52 8.45 -1.11 6.46
CA ALA A 52 8.41 -0.31 7.69
C ALA A 52 8.44 -1.20 8.94
N GLU A 53 7.66 -2.29 8.96
CA GLU A 53 7.64 -3.26 10.08
C GLU A 53 9.01 -3.92 10.29
N SER A 54 9.74 -4.18 9.21
CA SER A 54 11.11 -4.71 9.28
C SER A 54 12.06 -3.70 9.95
N CYS A 55 11.90 -2.42 9.66
CA CYS A 55 12.75 -1.38 10.23
C CYS A 55 12.44 -1.11 11.70
N VAL A 56 11.17 -1.26 12.10
CA VAL A 56 10.80 -1.31 13.52
C VAL A 56 11.50 -2.48 14.21
N GLN A 57 11.48 -3.68 13.62
CA GLN A 57 12.14 -4.85 14.21
C GLN A 57 13.66 -4.67 14.32
N ILE A 58 14.30 -4.06 13.32
CA ILE A 58 15.74 -3.74 13.38
C ILE A 58 16.01 -2.70 14.47
N ALA A 59 15.19 -1.65 14.58
CA ALA A 59 15.31 -0.66 15.64
C ALA A 59 15.14 -1.28 17.03
N LEU A 60 14.16 -2.18 17.20
CA LEU A 60 13.93 -2.93 18.43
C LEU A 60 15.11 -3.84 18.78
N LEU A 61 15.67 -4.53 17.79
CA LEU A 61 16.84 -5.38 17.99
C LEU A 61 18.04 -4.57 18.44
N LYS A 62 18.32 -3.45 17.77
CA LYS A 62 19.42 -2.54 18.15
C LYS A 62 19.22 -1.93 19.53
N PHE A 63 17.98 -1.57 19.86
CA PHE A 63 17.63 -1.08 21.19
C PHE A 63 17.82 -2.16 22.27
N ALA A 64 17.55 -3.43 21.95
CA ALA A 64 17.80 -4.55 22.87
C ALA A 64 19.30 -4.88 23.02
N GLU A 65 20.12 -4.56 22.01
CA GLU A 65 21.59 -4.71 22.08
C GLU A 65 22.27 -3.51 22.76
N ASP A 66 21.71 -2.31 22.61
CA ASP A 66 22.21 -1.04 23.14
C ASP A 66 21.06 -0.18 23.66
N ASP A 67 20.93 -0.09 24.99
CA ASP A 67 19.93 0.74 25.67
C ASP A 67 20.07 2.26 25.37
N GLU A 68 21.23 2.71 24.89
CA GLU A 68 21.47 4.10 24.49
C GLU A 68 21.17 4.37 23.00
N TYR A 69 20.61 3.39 22.28
CA TYR A 69 20.28 3.56 20.87
C TYR A 69 19.33 4.74 20.64
N ALA A 70 19.83 5.77 19.95
CA ALA A 70 19.11 7.03 19.70
C ALA A 70 18.33 7.06 18.37
N GLY A 71 18.53 6.06 17.50
CA GLY A 71 17.96 6.05 16.16
C GLY A 71 18.66 7.00 15.19
N ASN A 72 17.90 7.55 14.24
CA ASN A 72 18.37 8.47 13.19
C ASN A 72 19.31 7.83 12.15
N GLU A 73 18.89 6.72 11.58
CA GLU A 73 19.65 6.01 10.55
C GLU A 73 18.77 5.57 9.38
N THR A 74 19.38 5.41 8.21
CA THR A 74 18.75 4.83 7.04
C THR A 74 19.24 3.41 6.85
N VAL A 75 18.32 2.44 6.87
CA VAL A 75 18.61 1.03 6.68
C VAL A 75 18.18 0.60 5.28
N ALA A 76 19.08 -0.08 4.58
CA ALA A 76 18.79 -0.68 3.27
C ALA A 76 18.35 -2.13 3.44
N ILE A 77 17.14 -2.46 3.00
CA ILE A 77 16.55 -3.80 3.01
C ILE A 77 16.19 -4.20 1.58
N ASP A 78 16.90 -5.20 1.06
CA ASP A 78 16.65 -5.78 -0.27
C ASP A 78 16.58 -4.72 -1.41
N GLY A 79 17.50 -3.76 -1.38
CA GLY A 79 17.58 -2.68 -2.36
C GLY A 79 16.56 -1.54 -2.18
N ASN A 80 15.73 -1.59 -1.14
CA ASN A 80 14.86 -0.49 -0.72
C ASN A 80 15.39 0.14 0.57
N THR A 81 15.00 1.38 0.85
CA THR A 81 15.46 2.11 2.02
C THR A 81 14.31 2.39 2.97
N CYS A 82 14.62 2.35 4.26
CA CYS A 82 13.76 2.88 5.30
C CYS A 82 14.58 3.72 6.26
N ASP A 83 13.93 4.73 6.82
CA ASP A 83 14.51 5.64 7.78
C ASP A 83 13.95 5.33 9.15
N ILE A 84 14.84 5.08 10.10
CA ILE A 84 14.52 5.05 11.53
C ILE A 84 14.78 6.46 12.04
N LEU A 85 13.71 7.19 12.36
CA LEU A 85 13.81 8.53 12.92
C LEU A 85 14.39 8.50 14.34
N PRO A 86 14.83 9.66 14.88
CA PRO A 86 15.28 9.75 16.27
C PRO A 86 14.22 9.20 17.23
N LEU A 87 14.64 8.38 18.19
CA LEU A 87 13.75 7.86 19.22
C LEU A 87 13.29 9.01 20.13
N ILE A 88 11.99 9.09 20.36
CA ILE A 88 11.43 10.03 21.33
C ILE A 88 11.35 9.32 22.68
N VAL A 89 11.99 9.91 23.69
CA VAL A 89 12.07 9.36 25.04
C VAL A 89 11.20 10.17 25.98
N ASN A 90 10.20 9.53 26.59
CA ASN A 90 9.30 10.12 27.58
C ASN A 90 9.30 9.27 28.86
N GLY A 91 10.31 9.46 29.72
CA GLY A 91 10.49 8.63 30.91
C GLY A 91 10.86 7.20 30.54
N THR A 92 10.03 6.22 30.95
CA THR A 92 10.18 4.81 30.57
C THR A 92 9.62 4.50 29.18
N GLN A 93 8.81 5.40 28.61
CA GLN A 93 8.26 5.19 27.29
C GLN A 93 9.27 5.61 26.20
N ARG A 94 9.58 4.68 25.30
CA ARG A 94 10.39 4.91 24.10
C ARG A 94 9.49 4.79 22.89
N THR A 95 9.51 5.81 22.03
CA THR A 95 8.73 5.83 20.79
C THR A 95 9.67 5.76 19.60
N ILE A 96 9.54 4.67 18.84
CA ILE A 96 10.25 4.41 17.60
C ILE A 96 9.36 4.86 16.45
N GLN A 97 9.88 5.77 15.62
CA GLN A 97 9.23 6.23 14.42
C GLN A 97 10.03 5.73 13.22
N THR A 98 9.37 5.02 12.31
CA THR A 98 10.01 4.52 11.09
C THR A 98 9.25 4.96 9.87
N LYS A 99 9.97 5.27 8.80
CA LYS A 99 9.41 5.66 7.51
C LYS A 99 10.02 4.77 6.45
N ALA A 100 9.19 4.01 5.74
CA ALA A 100 9.63 3.24 4.58
C ALA A 100 9.08 3.84 3.29
N GLU A 101 9.90 3.83 2.25
CA GLU A 101 9.49 4.16 0.90
C GLU A 101 9.65 2.92 0.01
N TYR A 102 8.56 2.57 -0.69
CA TYR A 102 8.60 1.52 -1.70
C TYR A 102 7.91 1.98 -2.98
N LYS A 103 8.71 2.20 -4.04
CA LYS A 103 8.24 2.56 -5.39
C LYS A 103 7.19 3.69 -5.40
N GLY A 104 7.43 4.75 -4.63
CA GLY A 104 6.54 5.91 -4.51
C GLY A 104 5.36 5.76 -3.54
N THR A 105 5.27 4.63 -2.82
CA THR A 105 4.33 4.45 -1.70
C THR A 105 5.09 4.60 -0.38
N PHE A 106 4.61 5.51 0.47
CA PHE A 106 5.19 5.76 1.78
C PHE A 106 4.37 5.06 2.87
N THR A 107 5.04 4.51 3.87
CA THR A 107 4.39 4.00 5.08
C THR A 107 5.20 4.39 6.28
N SER A 108 4.52 5.01 7.24
CA SER A 108 5.11 5.52 8.47
C SER A 108 4.50 4.78 9.64
N LEU A 109 5.34 4.17 10.49
CA LEU A 109 4.89 3.43 11.67
C LEU A 109 5.40 4.10 12.94
N ASN A 110 4.47 4.34 13.86
CA ASN A 110 4.72 4.83 15.20
C ASN A 110 4.54 3.68 16.19
N VAL A 111 5.62 3.29 16.86
CA VAL A 111 5.62 2.18 17.82
C VAL A 111 6.15 2.68 19.14
N ALA A 112 5.34 2.58 20.19
CA ALA A 112 5.75 2.92 21.54
C ALA A 112 5.91 1.64 22.37
N LEU A 113 6.99 1.60 23.15
CA LEU A 113 7.32 0.53 24.05
C LEU A 113 7.74 1.09 25.41
N ASP A 114 7.57 0.29 26.46
CA ASP A 114 8.15 0.57 27.76
C ASP A 114 9.57 -0.02 27.84
N SER A 115 10.55 0.78 28.26
CA SER A 115 11.95 0.36 28.32
C SER A 115 12.27 -0.63 29.43
N ASP A 116 11.47 -0.68 30.50
CA ASP A 116 11.74 -1.54 31.64
C ASP A 116 11.15 -2.94 31.45
N THR A 117 9.96 -3.02 30.84
CA THR A 117 9.24 -4.29 30.62
C THR A 117 9.35 -4.82 29.19
N PHE A 118 9.83 -4.01 28.24
CA PHE A 118 9.76 -4.27 26.80
C PHE A 118 8.33 -4.55 26.30
N GLU A 119 7.30 -4.12 27.05
CA GLU A 119 5.91 -4.26 26.64
C GLU A 119 5.56 -3.23 25.58
N LEU A 120 4.80 -3.69 24.59
CA LEU A 120 4.38 -2.85 23.48
C LEU A 120 3.15 -2.04 23.89
N LEU A 121 3.33 -0.71 24.00
CA LEU A 121 2.28 0.21 24.44
C LEU A 121 1.40 0.66 23.28
N ASN A 122 1.99 0.92 22.11
CA ASN A 122 1.28 1.42 20.95
C ASN A 122 1.89 0.89 19.65
N TRP A 123 1.04 0.57 18.68
CA TRP A 123 1.43 0.23 17.31
C TRP A 123 0.43 0.85 16.34
N GLU A 124 0.82 1.91 15.66
CA GLU A 124 -0.05 2.58 14.70
C GLU A 124 0.68 2.96 13.41
N GLU A 125 -0.04 2.87 12.30
CA GLU A 125 0.38 3.44 11.02
C GLU A 125 -0.11 4.88 10.94
N VAL A 126 0.81 5.83 10.82
CA VAL A 126 0.51 7.26 10.67
C VAL A 126 0.69 7.70 9.23
N ALA A 127 -0.04 8.73 8.80
CA ALA A 127 0.09 9.26 7.44
C ALA A 127 1.44 9.98 7.22
N SER A 128 1.95 10.66 8.26
CA SER A 128 3.21 11.39 8.27
C SER A 128 3.61 11.69 9.71
N PHE A 129 4.91 11.92 9.93
CA PHE A 129 5.46 12.48 11.17
C PHE A 129 5.66 13.98 11.04
#